data_AF-A0A7S2IZS5-F1
#
_entry.id   AF-A0A7S2IZS5-F1
#
_cell.length_a   1.000
_cell.length_b   1.000
_cell.length_c   1.000
_cell.angle_alpha   90.00
_cell.angle_beta   90.00
_cell.angle_gamma   90.00
#
_symmetry.space_group_name_H-M   'P 1'
#
loop_
_entity.id
_entity.type
_entity.pdbx_description
1 polymer ?
#
loop_
_entity_poly.entity_id
_entity_poly.type
_entity_poly.pdbx_seq_one_letter_code
_entity_poly.pdbx_strand_id
1 'polypeptide(L)'
;WGCVRTAAHSAVSEVWNDIEMEIESSLKVSLLDHSTYFDQPPKATGPISRLFLPVRSWVLFHYLPYNKSIFGKLKDPVYVLMTLSTFLPVFGVRVFFFSVILFMLLVPGPPDEYQLINFILIFKGTQFFTTGVAMMFMG
;
A
#
# COMPACT_ATOMS: atom_id res chain seq x y z
N TRP A 1 -17.10 -49.02 -22.58
CA TRP A 1 -17.07 -47.55 -22.63
C TRP A 1 -17.20 -46.89 -21.26
N GLY A 2 -18.07 -47.36 -20.35
CA GLY A 2 -18.17 -46.81 -18.98
C GLY A 2 -16.89 -46.93 -18.14
N CYS A 3 -16.30 -48.13 -18.02
CA CYS A 3 -15.11 -48.33 -17.17
C CYS A 3 -13.87 -47.58 -17.66
N VAL A 4 -13.70 -47.43 -18.98
CA VAL A 4 -12.60 -46.65 -19.57
C VAL A 4 -12.73 -45.16 -19.23
N ARG A 5 -13.96 -44.64 -19.19
CA ARG A 5 -14.23 -43.25 -18.80
C ARG A 5 -13.91 -43.01 -17.33
N THR A 6 -14.21 -43.96 -16.45
CA THR A 6 -13.92 -43.85 -15.02
C THR A 6 -12.42 -43.93 -14.73
N ALA A 7 -11.70 -44.82 -15.43
CA ALA A 7 -10.25 -44.93 -15.34
C ALA A 7 -9.56 -43.65 -15.86
N ALA A 8 -10.02 -43.12 -17.00
CA ALA A 8 -9.52 -41.87 -17.55
C ALA A 8 -9.78 -40.68 -16.61
N HIS A 9 -10.96 -40.59 -16.01
CA HIS A 9 -11.25 -39.55 -15.01
C HIS A 9 -10.35 -39.65 -13.78
N SER A 10 -10.09 -40.87 -13.30
CA SER A 10 -9.25 -41.07 -12.12
C SER A 10 -7.80 -40.64 -12.40
N ALA A 11 -7.25 -41.05 -13.54
CA ALA A 11 -5.91 -40.65 -13.96
C ALA A 11 -5.79 -39.14 -14.19
N VAL A 12 -6.80 -38.51 -14.79
CA VAL A 12 -6.82 -37.05 -15.00
C VAL A 12 -6.90 -36.31 -13.66
N SER A 13 -7.71 -36.79 -12.71
CA SER A 13 -7.81 -36.18 -11.38
C SER A 13 -6.52 -36.29 -10.56
N GLU A 14 -5.82 -37.42 -10.66
CA GLU A 14 -4.53 -37.60 -9.99
C GLU A 14 -3.47 -36.64 -10.55
N VAL A 15 -3.33 -36.58 -11.88
CA VAL A 15 -2.44 -35.64 -12.56
C VAL A 15 -2.81 -34.19 -12.26
N TRP A 16 -4.10 -33.88 -12.20
CA TRP A 16 -4.56 -32.52 -11.88
C TRP A 16 -4.15 -32.09 -10.47
N ASN A 17 -4.30 -32.96 -9.48
CA ASN A 17 -3.91 -32.68 -8.11
C ASN A 17 -2.40 -32.46 -7.97
N ASP A 18 -1.59 -33.25 -8.69
CA ASP A 18 -0.13 -33.10 -8.67
C ASP A 18 0.29 -31.75 -9.27
N ILE A 19 -0.30 -31.37 -10.40
CA ILE A 19 -0.05 -30.06 -11.05
C ILE A 19 -0.47 -28.92 -10.11
N GLU A 20 -1.64 -29.03 -9.48
CA GLU A 20 -2.13 -28.01 -8.55
C GLU A 20 -1.18 -27.84 -7.35
N MET A 21 -0.67 -28.94 -6.79
CA MET A 21 0.27 -28.92 -5.68
C MET A 21 1.63 -28.33 -6.08
N GLU A 22 2.14 -28.68 -7.27
CA GLU A 22 3.41 -28.15 -7.77
C GLU A 22 3.31 -26.63 -7.99
N ILE A 23 2.23 -26.17 -8.64
CA ILE A 23 1.98 -24.74 -8.85
C ILE A 23 1.85 -24.01 -7.52
N GLU A 24 1.08 -24.53 -6.56
CA GLU A 24 0.91 -23.89 -5.25
C GLU A 24 2.25 -23.80 -4.50
N SER A 25 3.08 -24.84 -4.56
CA SER A 25 4.40 -24.85 -3.92
C SER A 25 5.36 -23.84 -4.56
N SER A 26 5.41 -23.80 -5.90
CA SER A 26 6.26 -22.89 -6.67
C SER A 26 5.85 -21.44 -6.46
N LEU A 27 4.54 -21.19 -6.37
CA LEU A 27 3.98 -19.88 -6.08
C LEU A 27 4.28 -19.45 -4.64
N LYS A 28 4.17 -20.35 -3.65
CA LYS A 28 4.57 -20.06 -2.25
C LYS A 28 6.06 -19.70 -2.16
N VAL A 29 6.94 -20.44 -2.81
CA VAL A 29 8.39 -20.16 -2.81
C VAL A 29 8.66 -18.80 -3.46
N SER A 30 8.05 -18.53 -4.61
CA SER A 30 8.22 -17.26 -5.32
C SER A 30 7.70 -16.07 -4.50
N LEU A 31 6.55 -16.22 -3.82
CA LEU A 31 6.01 -15.19 -2.93
C LEU A 31 6.91 -14.96 -1.72
N LEU A 32 7.45 -16.01 -1.11
CA LEU A 32 8.35 -15.89 0.04
C LEU A 32 9.68 -15.22 -0.33
N ASP A 33 10.27 -15.60 -1.47
CA ASP A 33 11.51 -14.99 -1.94
C ASP A 33 11.31 -13.52 -2.30
N HIS A 34 10.20 -13.21 -2.99
CA HIS A 34 9.80 -11.84 -3.29
C HIS A 34 9.58 -11.03 -2.01
N SER A 35 8.82 -11.52 -1.03
CA SER A 35 8.61 -10.79 0.23
C SER A 35 9.92 -10.52 0.98
N THR A 36 10.85 -11.48 0.95
CA THR A 36 12.14 -11.35 1.65
C THR A 36 13.03 -10.27 1.05
N TYR A 37 12.89 -9.97 -0.26
CA TYR A 37 13.60 -8.89 -0.92
C TYR A 37 13.03 -7.50 -0.56
N PHE A 38 11.70 -7.35 -0.51
CA PHE A 38 11.05 -6.06 -0.20
C PHE A 38 11.06 -5.71 1.29
N ASP A 39 11.09 -6.70 2.19
CA ASP A 39 11.04 -6.48 3.63
C ASP A 39 12.39 -6.21 4.30
N GLN A 40 13.49 -6.08 3.54
CA GLN A 40 14.78 -5.74 4.13
C GLN A 40 14.74 -4.32 4.70
N PRO A 41 14.82 -4.13 6.04
CA PRO A 41 14.79 -2.81 6.62
C PRO A 41 16.04 -2.04 6.14
N PRO A 42 15.89 -0.79 5.69
CA PRO A 42 17.04 -0.01 5.22
C PRO A 42 18.07 0.09 6.34
N LYS A 43 19.29 -0.41 6.07
CA LYS A 43 20.40 -0.36 7.03
C LYS A 43 20.75 1.10 7.31
N ALA A 44 20.45 1.56 8.53
CA ALA A 44 20.74 2.91 8.99
C ALA A 44 22.26 3.17 8.99
N THR A 45 22.77 3.74 7.91
CA THR A 45 24.22 3.93 7.69
C THR A 45 24.74 5.28 8.19
N GLY A 46 23.93 6.08 8.90
CA GLY A 46 24.37 7.36 9.48
C GLY A 46 23.47 7.94 10.59
N PRO A 47 23.93 8.98 11.31
CA PRO A 47 23.21 9.57 12.45
C PRO A 47 21.86 10.21 12.04
N ILE A 48 21.81 10.83 10.86
CA ILE A 48 20.57 11.42 10.30
C ILE A 48 19.54 10.31 10.01
N SER A 49 19.99 9.16 9.50
CA SER A 49 19.10 8.02 9.22
C SER A 49 18.48 7.43 10.51
N ARG A 50 19.20 7.45 11.64
CA ARG A 50 18.67 6.95 12.93
C ARG A 50 17.51 7.78 13.48
N LEU A 51 17.51 9.10 13.23
CA LEU A 51 16.42 9.99 13.63
C LEU A 51 15.30 10.04 12.59
N PHE A 52 15.65 9.97 11.31
CA PHE A 52 14.68 10.05 10.21
C PHE A 52 13.82 8.78 10.09
N LEU A 53 14.40 7.59 10.26
CA LEU A 53 13.67 6.31 10.14
C LEU A 53 12.48 6.16 11.12
N PRO A 54 12.59 6.45 12.42
CA PRO A 54 11.45 6.35 13.34
C PRO A 54 10.39 7.42 13.06
N VAL A 55 10.80 8.64 12.70
CA VAL A 55 9.85 9.72 12.32
C VAL A 55 9.10 9.33 11.05
N ARG A 56 9.81 8.82 10.02
CA ARG A 56 9.21 8.28 8.81
C ARG A 56 8.20 7.18 9.14
N SER A 57 8.61 6.17 9.91
CA SER A 57 7.74 5.05 10.30
C SER A 57 6.49 5.56 11.00
N TRP A 58 6.62 6.50 11.93
CA TRP A 58 5.50 7.07 12.67
C TRP A 58 4.53 7.85 11.77
N VAL A 59 5.05 8.75 10.91
CA VAL A 59 4.24 9.54 9.97
C VAL A 59 3.54 8.65 8.96
N LEU A 60 4.27 7.71 8.38
CA LEU A 60 3.77 6.81 7.34
C LEU A 60 2.74 5.83 7.88
N PHE A 61 2.92 5.35 9.12
CA PHE A 61 1.95 4.47 9.78
C PHE A 61 0.61 5.17 10.05
N HIS A 62 0.64 6.45 10.42
CA HIS A 62 -0.59 7.21 10.67
C HIS A 62 -1.26 7.67 9.38
N TYR A 63 -0.49 8.07 8.37
CA TYR A 63 -1.04 8.63 7.13
C TYR A 63 -1.39 7.56 6.07
N LEU A 64 -0.59 6.51 5.97
CA LEU A 64 -0.71 5.41 5.01
C LEU A 64 -0.79 4.05 5.74
N PRO A 65 -1.79 3.82 6.60
CA PRO A 65 -1.89 2.55 7.31
C PRO A 65 -2.24 1.43 6.33
N TYR A 66 -1.39 0.40 6.30
CA TYR A 66 -1.57 -0.83 5.53
C TYR A 66 -2.74 -1.69 6.06
N ASN A 67 -2.99 -1.64 7.38
CA ASN A 67 -3.97 -2.50 8.05
C ASN A 67 -5.36 -1.86 8.29
N LYS A 68 -5.60 -0.62 7.85
CA LYS A 68 -6.86 0.09 8.14
C LYS A 68 -7.62 0.44 6.85
N SER A 69 -8.89 0.05 6.80
CA SER A 69 -9.87 0.52 5.79
C SER A 69 -10.03 2.05 5.86
N ILE A 70 -10.52 2.69 4.78
CA ILE A 70 -10.75 4.14 4.69
C ILE A 70 -11.57 4.66 5.90
N PHE A 71 -12.61 3.93 6.30
CA PHE A 71 -13.40 4.27 7.49
C PHE A 71 -12.64 4.11 8.81
N GLY A 72 -11.71 3.14 8.87
CA GLY A 72 -10.78 2.98 9.98
C GLY A 72 -9.76 4.11 10.07
N LYS A 73 -9.38 4.72 8.93
CA LYS A 73 -8.52 5.92 8.88
C LYS A 73 -9.25 7.16 9.40
N LEU A 74 -10.52 7.34 9.04
CA LEU A 74 -11.35 8.46 9.51
C LEU A 74 -11.60 8.46 11.02
N LYS A 75 -11.45 7.32 11.70
CA LYS A 75 -11.56 7.22 13.16
C LYS A 75 -10.28 7.70 13.88
N ASP A 76 -9.17 7.82 13.17
CA ASP A 76 -7.89 8.27 13.73
C ASP A 76 -7.84 9.82 13.75
N PRO A 77 -7.83 10.46 14.94
CA PRO A 77 -7.91 11.91 15.03
C PRO A 77 -6.70 12.61 14.40
N VAL A 78 -5.54 11.96 14.39
CA VAL A 78 -4.31 12.50 13.79
C VAL A 78 -4.45 12.56 12.26
N TYR A 79 -5.00 11.50 11.66
CA TYR A 79 -5.28 11.44 10.22
C TYR A 79 -6.28 12.52 9.82
N VAL A 80 -7.36 12.68 10.60
CA VAL A 80 -8.38 13.70 10.34
C VAL A 80 -7.79 15.10 10.45
N LEU A 81 -7.02 15.41 11.49
CA LEU A 81 -6.37 16.72 11.66
C LEU A 81 -5.42 17.06 10.51
N MET A 82 -4.57 16.11 10.11
CA MET A 82 -3.66 16.30 8.97
C MET A 82 -4.43 16.51 7.65
N THR A 83 -5.45 15.70 7.41
CA THR A 83 -6.29 15.81 6.21
C THR A 83 -7.05 17.14 6.19
N LEU A 84 -7.63 17.56 7.32
CA LEU A 84 -8.33 18.83 7.46
C LEU A 84 -7.39 20.02 7.23
N SER A 85 -6.14 19.95 7.69
CA SER A 85 -5.12 20.97 7.41
C SER A 85 -4.82 21.10 5.91
N THR A 86 -4.91 20.02 5.13
CA THR A 86 -4.75 20.07 3.66
C THR A 86 -5.98 20.58 2.91
N PHE A 87 -7.16 20.61 3.56
CA PHE A 87 -8.38 21.21 3.01
C PHE A 87 -8.41 22.73 3.12
N LEU A 88 -7.62 23.33 4.02
CA LEU A 88 -7.50 24.79 4.10
C LEU A 88 -6.92 25.33 2.78
N PRO A 89 -7.59 26.30 2.12
CA PRO A 89 -7.19 26.86 0.82
C PRO A 89 -6.03 27.85 0.97
N VAL A 90 -5.02 27.52 1.79
CA VAL A 90 -3.78 28.28 1.87
C VAL A 90 -2.87 27.77 0.76
N PHE A 91 -2.62 28.64 -0.23
CA PHE A 91 -1.76 28.33 -1.36
C PHE A 91 -0.42 27.73 -0.89
N GLY A 92 -0.09 26.55 -1.43
CA GLY A 92 1.19 25.88 -1.17
C GLY A 92 1.23 24.92 0.03
N VAL A 93 0.35 25.04 1.04
CA VAL A 93 0.36 24.13 2.22
C VAL A 93 0.10 22.69 1.81
N ARG A 94 -0.89 22.49 0.94
CA ARG A 94 -1.19 21.17 0.37
C ARG A 94 -0.01 20.59 -0.38
N VAL A 95 0.60 21.38 -1.27
CA VAL A 95 1.72 20.94 -2.10
C VAL A 95 2.90 20.56 -1.22
N PHE A 96 3.27 21.44 -0.28
CA PHE A 96 4.33 21.19 0.69
C PHE A 96 4.09 19.90 1.50
N PHE A 97 2.88 19.71 2.03
CA PHE A 97 2.52 18.54 2.82
C PHE A 97 2.66 17.23 2.02
N PHE A 98 2.07 17.16 0.82
CA PHE A 98 2.19 15.96 -0.03
C PHE A 98 3.62 15.74 -0.53
N SER A 99 4.40 16.81 -0.79
CA SER A 99 5.82 16.71 -1.14
C SER A 99 6.67 16.15 0.00
N VAL A 100 6.42 16.55 1.24
CA VAL A 100 7.12 16.00 2.43
C VAL A 100 6.80 14.52 2.59
N ILE A 101 5.54 14.12 2.44
CA ILE A 101 5.14 12.70 2.53
C ILE A 101 5.77 11.90 1.39
N LEU A 102 5.76 12.41 0.16
CA LEU A 102 6.39 11.76 -0.99
C LEU A 102 7.89 11.59 -0.77
N PHE A 103 8.56 12.61 -0.24
CA PHE A 103 9.98 12.54 0.12
C PHE A 103 10.25 11.46 1.18
N MET A 104 9.41 11.38 2.22
CA MET A 104 9.50 10.33 3.23
C MET A 104 9.22 8.93 2.66
N LEU A 105 8.38 8.81 1.64
CA LEU A 105 8.10 7.55 0.95
C LEU A 105 9.32 7.07 0.14
N LEU A 106 9.94 7.97 -0.61
CA LEU A 106 11.01 7.66 -1.58
C LEU A 106 12.41 7.46 -0.97
N VAL A 107 12.70 8.05 0.20
CA VAL A 107 14.05 8.04 0.80
C VAL A 107 14.06 7.17 2.05
N PRO A 108 14.95 6.17 2.22
CA PRO A 108 16.19 5.90 1.45
C PRO A 108 16.12 4.76 0.42
N GLY A 109 14.94 4.17 0.18
CA GLY A 109 14.79 3.01 -0.69
C GLY A 109 13.53 3.09 -1.56
N PRO A 110 13.38 2.19 -2.54
CA PRO A 110 12.21 2.18 -3.39
C PRO A 110 10.95 2.09 -2.52
N PRO A 111 9.95 2.95 -2.78
CA PRO A 111 8.71 2.93 -2.02
C PRO A 111 7.95 1.63 -2.28
N ASP A 112 7.32 1.09 -1.24
CA ASP A 112 6.37 -0.01 -1.39
C ASP A 112 5.23 0.40 -2.36
N GLU A 113 4.93 -0.46 -3.33
CA GLU A 113 3.97 -0.17 -4.40
C GLU A 113 2.58 0.10 -3.82
N TYR A 114 2.18 -0.67 -2.80
CA TYR A 114 0.89 -0.47 -2.15
C TYR A 114 0.80 0.90 -1.47
N GLN A 115 1.83 1.31 -0.73
CA GLN A 115 1.89 2.64 -0.11
C GLN A 115 1.90 3.76 -1.17
N LEU A 116 2.61 3.58 -2.28
CA LEU A 116 2.66 4.55 -3.37
C LEU A 116 1.30 4.73 -4.05
N ILE A 117 0.60 3.64 -4.36
CA ILE A 117 -0.75 3.68 -4.94
C ILE A 117 -1.72 4.36 -3.98
N ASN A 118 -1.68 3.99 -2.70
CA ASN A 118 -2.54 4.59 -1.68
C ASN A 118 -2.27 6.10 -1.53
N PHE A 119 -1.00 6.52 -1.61
CA PHE A 119 -0.64 7.94 -1.66
C PHE A 119 -1.25 8.66 -2.86
N ILE A 120 -1.13 8.10 -4.07
CA ILE A 120 -1.69 8.70 -5.30
C ILE A 120 -3.22 8.81 -5.20
N LEU A 121 -3.89 7.77 -4.68
CA LEU A 121 -5.34 7.74 -4.50
C LEU A 121 -5.80 8.82 -3.52
N ILE A 122 -5.12 8.97 -2.38
CA ILE A 122 -5.44 10.03 -1.40
C ILE A 122 -5.18 11.40 -2.03
N PHE A 123 -4.04 11.62 -2.68
CA PHE A 123 -3.68 12.89 -3.32
C PHE A 123 -4.73 13.34 -4.35
N LYS A 124 -5.08 12.45 -5.30
CA LYS A 124 -6.11 12.73 -6.30
C LYS A 124 -7.50 12.84 -5.69
N GLY A 125 -7.81 12.01 -4.69
CA GLY A 125 -9.06 12.06 -3.94
C GLY A 125 -9.27 13.41 -3.26
N THR A 126 -8.25 13.94 -2.58
CA THR A 126 -8.32 15.27 -1.95
C THR A 126 -8.52 16.38 -2.99
N GLN A 127 -7.90 16.30 -4.16
CA GLN A 127 -8.16 17.26 -5.25
C GLN A 127 -9.62 17.20 -5.73
N PHE A 128 -10.18 16.01 -5.89
CA PHE A 128 -11.60 15.83 -6.25
C PHE A 128 -12.54 16.41 -5.19
N PHE A 129 -12.30 16.11 -3.91
CA PHE A 129 -13.15 16.62 -2.83
C PHE A 129 -13.04 18.13 -2.64
N THR A 130 -11.84 18.71 -2.71
CA THR A 130 -11.68 20.16 -2.50
C THR A 130 -12.12 20.96 -3.71
N THR A 131 -11.70 20.59 -4.92
CA THR A 131 -11.99 21.38 -6.12
C THR A 131 -13.33 21.02 -6.74
N GLY A 132 -13.76 19.76 -6.67
CA GLY A 132 -15.05 19.32 -7.17
C GLY A 132 -16.16 19.57 -6.17
N VAL A 133 -16.11 18.88 -5.03
CA VAL A 133 -17.21 18.89 -4.04
C VAL A 133 -17.31 20.22 -3.30
N ALA A 134 -16.21 20.74 -2.74
CA ALA A 134 -16.29 21.98 -1.94
C ALA A 134 -16.66 23.21 -2.78
N MET A 135 -16.15 23.32 -4.01
CA MET A 135 -16.56 24.39 -4.94
C MET A 135 -18.02 24.25 -5.38
N MET A 136 -18.54 23.01 -5.50
CA MET A 136 -19.96 22.78 -5.79
C MET A 136 -20.88 23.23 -4.65
N PHE A 137 -20.42 23.18 -3.39
CA PHE A 137 -21.18 23.69 -2.24
C PHE A 137 -21.00 25.20 -2.01
N MET A 138 -19.88 25.79 -2.45
CA MET A 138 -19.62 27.23 -2.38
C MET A 138 -20.17 28.02 -3.58
N GLY A 139 -20.61 27.33 -4.63
CA GLY A 139 -21.28 27.88 -5.81
C GLY A 139 -22.79 27.90 -5.67
#